data_AF-A0A7X7L655-F1
#
_entry.id   AF-A0A7X7L655-F1
#
_cell.length_a   1.000
_cell.length_b   1.000
_cell.length_c   1.000
_cell.angle_alpha   90.00
_cell.angle_beta   90.00
_cell.angle_gamma   90.00
#
_symmetry.space_group_name_H-M   'P 1'
#
loop_
_entity.id
_entity.type
_entity.pdbx_description
1 polymer ?
#
loop_
_entity_poly.entity_id
_entity_poly.type
_entity_poly.pdbx_seq_one_letter_code
_entity_poly.pdbx_strand_id
1 'polypeptide(L)'
;PSRERAGWLCDSFFTSRVEYFLTGKSLIEKNLLENFLLPETFDNLPKGMLPMCYPSDHVNGNFIPNWAMWLVIQLYEYKQRTNDVQMIKAFKPKVYGLLEYFKDYINNDGLLQNLDKWVFVEWSFANKLVQNVNFPTNMLYALMLERISALYDDSDLLVQAESIRQRIRKISFNGEFFADRMVMTDNALKVTDECTEVCQYYAFFTKTATKKLYPKLWKTLIKDFGPDRVEKKLHPDIYPANAFIGTYLRMELLSEQGLHKQLLSESVGFFKYMAERTGTLWENKTDNASLNHGFASHIAIWLDKAVEALQKKE
;
A
#
# COMPACT_ATOMS: atom_id res chain seq x y z
N PRO A 1 -2.84 8.68 18.64
CA PRO A 1 -3.03 8.37 20.09
C PRO A 1 -4.33 8.90 20.73
N SER A 2 -4.99 9.92 20.16
CA SER A 2 -6.19 10.53 20.77
C SER A 2 -7.44 9.64 20.70
N ARG A 3 -7.74 9.09 19.52
CA ARG A 3 -9.02 8.43 19.19
C ARG A 3 -9.02 6.90 19.28
N GLU A 4 -8.29 6.22 18.39
CA GLU A 4 -8.44 4.77 18.16
C GLU A 4 -7.47 3.93 18.98
N ARG A 5 -6.20 4.36 19.06
CA ARG A 5 -5.14 3.66 19.83
C ARG A 5 -4.97 2.18 19.44
N ALA A 6 -5.22 1.88 18.16
CA ALA A 6 -5.27 0.54 17.61
C ALA A 6 -4.03 0.23 16.75
N GLY A 7 -3.62 -1.05 16.75
CA GLY A 7 -2.57 -1.57 15.88
C GLY A 7 -3.11 -1.87 14.49
N TRP A 8 -3.44 -0.83 13.73
CA TRP A 8 -3.99 -0.95 12.38
C TRP A 8 -2.94 -1.51 11.40
N LEU A 9 -3.37 -2.50 10.63
CA LEU A 9 -2.60 -3.04 9.51
C LEU A 9 -2.45 -1.96 8.42
N CYS A 10 -1.43 -2.08 7.57
CA CYS A 10 -0.94 -1.00 6.68
C CYS A 10 -0.26 0.15 7.42
N ASP A 11 -0.86 0.75 8.44
CA ASP A 11 -0.21 1.75 9.29
C ASP A 11 1.04 1.14 9.95
N SER A 12 0.88 -0.07 10.47
CA SER A 12 1.94 -0.88 11.07
C SER A 12 3.14 -1.02 10.14
N PHE A 13 2.92 -1.28 8.86
CA PHE A 13 3.97 -1.47 7.86
C PHE A 13 4.92 -0.26 7.81
N PHE A 14 4.36 0.96 7.76
CA PHE A 14 5.18 2.19 7.75
C PHE A 14 5.81 2.45 9.11
N THR A 15 5.06 2.30 10.22
CA THR A 15 5.62 2.54 11.56
C THR A 15 6.73 1.57 11.95
N SER A 16 6.67 0.32 11.51
CA SER A 16 7.70 -0.69 11.81
C SER A 16 9.01 -0.42 11.09
N ARG A 17 8.97 0.14 9.88
CA ARG A 17 10.16 0.64 9.20
C ARG A 17 10.83 1.75 10.01
N VAL A 18 10.03 2.66 10.56
CA VAL A 18 10.51 3.77 11.39
C VAL A 18 11.08 3.29 12.71
N GLU A 19 10.42 2.35 13.37
CA GLU A 19 10.93 1.73 14.61
C GLU A 19 12.36 1.23 14.40
N TYR A 20 12.55 0.44 13.34
CA TYR A 20 13.86 -0.11 13.02
C TYR A 20 14.88 0.98 12.68
N PHE A 21 14.47 1.98 11.89
CA PHE A 21 15.32 3.12 11.56
C PHE A 21 15.81 3.87 12.81
N LEU A 22 14.92 4.14 13.77
CA LEU A 22 15.25 4.91 14.97
C LEU A 22 15.98 4.11 16.04
N THR A 23 15.75 2.80 16.12
CA THR A 23 16.19 1.98 17.27
C THR A 23 17.17 0.87 16.90
N GLY A 24 17.29 0.53 15.62
CA GLY A 24 17.98 -0.66 15.13
C GLY A 24 17.31 -1.98 15.53
N LYS A 25 16.08 -1.94 16.05
CA LYS A 25 15.33 -3.09 16.57
C LYS A 25 13.90 -3.10 16.03
N SER A 26 13.23 -4.25 16.15
CA SER A 26 11.86 -4.47 15.72
C SER A 26 11.02 -5.10 16.84
N LEU A 27 11.15 -4.58 18.07
CA LEU A 27 10.47 -5.13 19.25
C LEU A 27 8.96 -4.84 19.24
N ILE A 28 8.56 -3.64 18.81
CA ILE A 28 7.16 -3.23 18.70
C ILE A 28 6.51 -3.96 17.53
N GLU A 29 7.18 -3.99 16.37
CA GLU A 29 6.75 -4.81 15.23
C GLU A 29 6.59 -6.28 15.62
N LYS A 30 7.58 -6.87 16.30
CA LYS A 30 7.50 -8.25 16.77
C LYS A 30 6.31 -8.47 17.68
N ASN A 31 6.10 -7.59 18.66
CA ASN A 31 4.98 -7.70 19.58
C ASN A 31 3.63 -7.60 18.86
N LEU A 32 3.49 -6.67 17.89
CA LEU A 32 2.29 -6.59 17.06
C LEU A 32 2.04 -7.91 16.32
N LEU A 33 3.06 -8.46 15.65
CA LEU A 33 2.95 -9.71 14.90
C LEU A 33 2.62 -10.91 15.81
N GLU A 34 3.23 -10.99 17.00
CA GLU A 34 2.93 -12.04 17.99
C GLU A 34 1.46 -12.03 18.39
N ASN A 35 0.84 -10.86 18.54
CA ASN A 35 -0.58 -10.77 18.88
C ASN A 35 -1.45 -11.49 17.82
N PHE A 36 -1.15 -11.34 16.54
CA PHE A 36 -1.90 -12.05 15.48
C PHE A 36 -1.71 -13.58 15.53
N LEU A 37 -0.63 -14.08 16.16
CA LEU A 37 -0.37 -15.50 16.33
C LEU A 37 -1.06 -16.14 17.55
N LEU A 38 -1.48 -15.33 18.54
CA LEU A 38 -2.08 -15.86 19.77
C LEU A 38 -3.42 -16.59 19.53
N PRO A 39 -4.37 -16.06 18.73
CA PRO A 39 -5.62 -16.76 18.47
C PRO A 39 -5.44 -17.81 17.37
N GLU A 40 -6.04 -18.97 17.52
CA GLU A 40 -6.14 -19.93 16.41
C GLU A 40 -7.08 -19.41 15.31
N THR A 41 -8.19 -18.79 15.72
CA THR A 41 -9.21 -18.19 14.85
C THR A 41 -9.55 -16.78 15.30
N PHE A 42 -10.07 -15.97 14.38
CA PHE A 42 -10.63 -14.66 14.68
C PHE A 42 -12.14 -14.72 14.51
N ASP A 43 -12.86 -14.66 15.64
CA ASP A 43 -14.31 -14.76 15.64
C ASP A 43 -14.93 -13.61 14.83
N ASN A 44 -16.10 -13.85 14.24
CA ASN A 44 -16.85 -12.90 13.41
C ASN A 44 -16.20 -12.55 12.05
N LEU A 45 -15.04 -13.12 11.72
CA LEU A 45 -14.41 -13.00 10.40
C LEU A 45 -14.59 -14.28 9.59
N PRO A 46 -14.65 -14.19 8.24
CA PRO A 46 -14.64 -15.38 7.41
C PRO A 46 -13.33 -16.15 7.59
N LYS A 47 -13.38 -17.47 7.41
CA LYS A 47 -12.23 -18.36 7.57
C LYS A 47 -11.05 -17.85 6.73
N GLY A 48 -9.89 -17.73 7.38
CA GLY A 48 -8.64 -17.30 6.73
C GLY A 48 -8.43 -15.78 6.69
N MET A 49 -9.45 -14.97 6.93
CA MET A 49 -9.32 -13.52 7.02
C MET A 49 -8.67 -13.10 8.35
N LEU A 50 -8.00 -11.95 8.32
CA LEU A 50 -7.32 -11.34 9.47
C LEU A 50 -7.98 -10.01 9.83
N PRO A 51 -8.06 -9.66 11.13
CA PRO A 51 -8.63 -8.39 11.55
C PRO A 51 -7.78 -7.22 11.06
N MET A 52 -8.44 -6.12 10.71
CA MET A 52 -7.79 -4.89 10.21
C MET A 52 -6.97 -4.15 11.28
N CYS A 53 -7.22 -4.42 12.56
CA CYS A 53 -6.39 -4.01 13.70
C CYS A 53 -6.50 -5.07 14.79
N TYR A 54 -5.45 -5.35 15.57
CA TYR A 54 -5.48 -6.38 16.61
C TYR A 54 -4.51 -6.03 17.75
N PRO A 55 -4.80 -6.33 19.03
CA PRO A 55 -6.00 -6.98 19.60
C PRO A 55 -7.21 -6.04 19.80
N SER A 56 -7.19 -4.87 19.16
CA SER A 56 -8.26 -3.88 19.23
C SER A 56 -9.29 -4.03 18.10
N ASP A 57 -9.50 -5.24 17.59
CA ASP A 57 -10.41 -5.49 16.48
C ASP A 57 -11.86 -5.15 16.86
N HIS A 58 -12.66 -4.83 15.85
CA HIS A 58 -14.08 -4.60 16.05
C HIS A 58 -14.85 -5.91 15.87
N VAL A 59 -15.62 -6.32 16.87
CA VAL A 59 -16.50 -7.51 16.85
C VAL A 59 -17.76 -7.34 15.98
N ASN A 60 -17.66 -6.59 14.89
CA ASN A 60 -18.77 -6.30 13.96
C ASN A 60 -18.63 -7.03 12.62
N GLY A 61 -17.64 -7.91 12.48
CA GLY A 61 -17.35 -8.67 11.27
C GLY A 61 -16.92 -7.82 10.07
N ASN A 62 -16.48 -6.58 10.30
CA ASN A 62 -15.90 -5.74 9.26
C ASN A 62 -14.39 -5.96 9.19
N PHE A 63 -13.84 -5.90 7.97
CA PHE A 63 -12.41 -6.07 7.71
C PHE A 63 -12.02 -5.33 6.43
N ILE A 64 -10.72 -5.16 6.24
CA ILE A 64 -10.12 -4.54 5.06
C ILE A 64 -9.20 -5.55 4.37
N PRO A 65 -9.62 -6.19 3.25
CA PRO A 65 -8.81 -7.19 2.56
C PRO A 65 -7.43 -6.66 2.15
N ASN A 66 -7.35 -5.40 1.69
CA ASN A 66 -6.09 -4.75 1.32
C ASN A 66 -5.10 -4.70 2.49
N TRP A 67 -5.58 -4.50 3.71
CA TRP A 67 -4.72 -4.36 4.88
C TRP A 67 -4.20 -5.72 5.35
N ALA A 68 -4.99 -6.79 5.18
CA ALA A 68 -4.48 -8.15 5.33
C ALA A 68 -3.36 -8.46 4.31
N MET A 69 -3.45 -7.95 3.07
CA MET A 69 -2.35 -8.05 2.10
C MET A 69 -1.10 -7.26 2.57
N TRP A 70 -1.28 -6.06 3.12
CA TRP A 70 -0.17 -5.27 3.67
C TRP A 70 0.55 -5.96 4.84
N LEU A 71 -0.16 -6.72 5.69
CA LEU A 71 0.46 -7.52 6.74
C LEU A 71 1.45 -8.55 6.17
N VAL A 72 1.10 -9.21 5.06
CA VAL A 72 2.00 -10.18 4.41
C VAL A 72 3.23 -9.49 3.82
N ILE A 73 3.06 -8.30 3.24
CA ILE A 73 4.18 -7.48 2.76
C ILE A 73 5.06 -7.05 3.95
N GLN A 74 4.47 -6.70 5.08
CA GLN A 74 5.18 -6.41 6.32
C GLN A 74 5.98 -7.62 6.83
N LEU A 75 5.40 -8.82 6.84
CA LEU A 75 6.11 -10.05 7.23
C LEU A 75 7.36 -10.28 6.37
N TYR A 76 7.27 -10.02 5.06
CA TYR A 76 8.41 -10.12 4.17
C TYR A 76 9.54 -9.18 4.59
N GLU A 77 9.24 -7.91 4.87
CA GLU A 77 10.28 -6.96 5.29
C GLU A 77 10.76 -7.19 6.72
N TYR A 78 9.89 -7.64 7.62
CA TYR A 78 10.27 -8.05 8.97
C TYR A 78 11.33 -9.14 8.92
N LYS A 79 11.15 -10.14 8.05
CA LYS A 79 12.19 -11.18 7.81
C LYS A 79 13.50 -10.55 7.32
N GLN A 80 13.45 -9.59 6.39
CA GLN A 80 14.67 -8.94 5.89
C GLN A 80 15.40 -8.14 6.99
N ARG A 81 14.65 -7.45 7.87
CA ARG A 81 15.22 -6.65 8.96
C ARG A 81 15.78 -7.48 10.10
N THR A 82 15.12 -8.59 10.45
CA THR A 82 15.37 -9.32 11.70
C THR A 82 15.95 -10.73 11.51
N ASN A 83 15.78 -11.32 10.32
CA ASN A 83 16.03 -12.72 10.04
C ASN A 83 15.30 -13.72 10.99
N ASP A 84 14.19 -13.31 11.60
CA ASP A 84 13.40 -14.16 12.51
C ASP A 84 12.57 -15.19 11.73
N VAL A 85 13.23 -16.28 11.33
CA VAL A 85 12.63 -17.37 10.56
C VAL A 85 11.52 -18.09 11.34
N GLN A 86 11.57 -18.11 12.67
CA GLN A 86 10.56 -18.78 13.50
C GLN A 86 9.22 -18.04 13.43
N MET A 87 9.24 -16.71 13.52
CA MET A 87 8.05 -15.88 13.31
C MET A 87 7.40 -16.17 11.94
N ILE A 88 8.20 -16.16 10.88
CA ILE A 88 7.72 -16.39 9.52
C ILE A 88 7.11 -17.79 9.37
N LYS A 89 7.76 -18.81 9.94
CA LYS A 89 7.23 -20.18 9.94
C LYS A 89 5.90 -20.26 10.69
N ALA A 90 5.78 -19.61 11.84
CA ALA A 90 4.56 -19.58 12.66
C ALA A 90 3.39 -18.88 11.93
N PHE A 91 3.67 -17.88 11.10
CA PHE A 91 2.66 -17.20 10.29
C PHE A 91 2.15 -18.01 9.09
N LYS A 92 2.86 -19.06 8.66
CA LYS A 92 2.52 -19.80 7.43
C LYS A 92 1.05 -20.25 7.37
N PRO A 93 0.45 -20.85 8.41
CA PRO A 93 -0.96 -21.25 8.38
C PRO A 93 -1.92 -20.07 8.17
N LYS A 94 -1.64 -18.90 8.76
CA LYS A 94 -2.48 -17.70 8.62
C LYS A 94 -2.35 -17.09 7.23
N VAL A 95 -1.12 -17.03 6.70
CA VAL A 95 -0.87 -16.53 5.34
C VAL A 95 -1.55 -17.40 4.30
N TYR A 96 -1.45 -18.73 4.42
CA TYR A 96 -2.13 -19.65 3.50
C TYR A 96 -3.66 -19.65 3.72
N GLY A 97 -4.13 -19.48 4.96
CA GLY A 97 -5.56 -19.24 5.22
C GLY A 97 -6.09 -18.01 4.47
N LEU A 98 -5.32 -16.92 4.46
CA LEU A 98 -5.65 -15.72 3.70
C LEU A 98 -5.65 -15.95 2.18
N LEU A 99 -4.74 -16.78 1.66
CA LEU A 99 -4.77 -17.20 0.25
C LEU A 99 -6.04 -17.97 -0.08
N GLU A 100 -6.43 -18.94 0.76
CA GLU A 100 -7.67 -19.69 0.58
C GLU A 100 -8.89 -18.76 0.56
N TYR A 101 -8.94 -17.77 1.45
CA TYR A 101 -9.99 -16.75 1.44
C TYR A 101 -10.09 -16.04 0.08
N PHE A 102 -8.96 -15.64 -0.51
CA PHE A 102 -8.97 -14.90 -1.78
C PHE A 102 -9.39 -15.74 -2.99
N LYS A 103 -9.30 -17.07 -2.95
CA LYS A 103 -9.63 -17.95 -4.10
C LYS A 103 -11.05 -17.75 -4.60
N ASP A 104 -12.00 -17.57 -3.69
CA ASP A 104 -13.42 -17.41 -4.04
C ASP A 104 -13.74 -16.10 -4.77
N TYR A 105 -12.80 -15.15 -4.78
CA TYR A 105 -12.94 -13.86 -5.45
C TYR A 105 -12.17 -13.79 -6.78
N ILE A 106 -11.42 -14.83 -7.16
CA ILE A 106 -10.67 -14.84 -8.42
C ILE A 106 -11.64 -15.12 -9.58
N ASN A 107 -11.73 -14.19 -10.52
CA ASN A 107 -12.56 -14.33 -11.71
C ASN A 107 -11.83 -15.05 -12.86
N ASN A 108 -12.51 -15.20 -14.00
CA ASN A 108 -11.95 -15.88 -15.18
C ASN A 108 -10.71 -15.20 -15.79
N ASP A 109 -10.45 -13.94 -15.44
CA ASP A 109 -9.24 -13.21 -15.85
C ASP A 109 -8.07 -13.41 -14.88
N GLY A 110 -8.27 -14.20 -13.81
CA GLY A 110 -7.28 -14.39 -12.75
C GLY A 110 -7.20 -13.20 -11.77
N LEU A 111 -8.17 -12.30 -11.80
CA LEU A 111 -8.21 -11.08 -10.98
C LEU A 111 -9.22 -11.22 -9.84
N LEU A 112 -8.90 -10.65 -8.68
CA LEU A 112 -9.85 -10.44 -7.59
C LEU A 112 -10.99 -9.53 -8.05
N GLN A 113 -12.21 -9.99 -7.82
CA GLN A 113 -13.45 -9.35 -8.17
C GLN A 113 -14.44 -9.42 -7.00
N ASN A 114 -15.17 -8.33 -6.75
CA ASN A 114 -16.25 -8.27 -5.75
C ASN A 114 -15.79 -8.67 -4.34
N LEU A 115 -14.63 -8.19 -3.90
CA LEU A 115 -14.13 -8.42 -2.54
C LEU A 115 -15.15 -7.92 -1.50
N ASP A 116 -15.27 -8.68 -0.42
CA ASP A 116 -16.20 -8.35 0.67
C ASP A 116 -15.72 -7.17 1.52
N LYS A 117 -16.70 -6.55 2.19
CA LYS A 117 -16.51 -5.50 3.20
C LYS A 117 -15.77 -4.28 2.64
N TRP A 118 -14.76 -3.80 3.34
CA TRP A 118 -14.14 -2.51 3.07
C TRP A 118 -12.88 -2.70 2.23
N VAL A 119 -13.01 -2.56 0.92
CA VAL A 119 -11.86 -2.44 0.02
C VAL A 119 -11.30 -1.02 0.14
N PHE A 120 -10.04 -0.89 0.53
CA PHE A 120 -9.40 0.40 0.82
C PHE A 120 -8.08 0.58 0.06
N VAL A 121 -8.04 1.63 -0.77
CA VAL A 121 -6.85 2.05 -1.51
C VAL A 121 -6.27 3.33 -0.88
N GLU A 122 -7.09 4.37 -0.72
CA GLU A 122 -6.79 5.58 0.04
C GLU A 122 -8.05 6.47 0.20
N TRP A 123 -7.94 7.57 0.93
CA TRP A 123 -9.01 8.55 1.16
C TRP A 123 -9.18 9.58 0.02
N SER A 124 -9.34 9.14 -1.23
CA SER A 124 -9.56 10.02 -2.40
C SER A 124 -10.72 9.55 -3.28
N PHE A 125 -10.86 10.12 -4.49
CA PHE A 125 -11.81 9.62 -5.50
C PHE A 125 -11.59 8.14 -5.81
N ALA A 126 -10.36 7.62 -5.66
CA ALA A 126 -10.04 6.21 -5.82
C ALA A 126 -10.92 5.29 -4.96
N ASN A 127 -11.35 5.73 -3.79
CA ASN A 127 -12.21 4.92 -2.91
C ASN A 127 -13.62 4.69 -3.48
N LYS A 128 -14.05 5.48 -4.48
CA LYS A 128 -15.30 5.26 -5.24
C LYS A 128 -15.14 4.21 -6.34
N LEU A 129 -13.90 3.81 -6.64
CA LEU A 129 -13.52 2.95 -7.76
C LEU A 129 -13.14 1.53 -7.31
N VAL A 130 -13.47 1.15 -6.08
CA VAL A 130 -13.02 -0.11 -5.46
C VAL A 130 -13.94 -1.31 -5.70
N GLN A 131 -15.08 -1.10 -6.34
CA GLN A 131 -16.08 -2.14 -6.62
C GLN A 131 -15.73 -2.96 -7.88
N ASN A 132 -16.34 -4.14 -8.01
CA ASN A 132 -16.05 -5.10 -9.08
C ASN A 132 -14.57 -5.48 -9.13
N VAL A 133 -13.85 -5.19 -10.22
CA VAL A 133 -12.41 -5.45 -10.32
C VAL A 133 -11.68 -4.14 -10.10
N ASN A 134 -10.95 -4.02 -8.99
CA ASN A 134 -10.09 -2.88 -8.71
C ASN A 134 -8.62 -3.22 -9.02
N PHE A 135 -8.00 -2.50 -9.96
CA PHE A 135 -6.63 -2.77 -10.39
C PHE A 135 -5.58 -2.47 -9.32
N PRO A 136 -5.61 -1.36 -8.55
CA PRO A 136 -4.69 -1.15 -7.43
C PRO A 136 -4.69 -2.29 -6.41
N THR A 137 -5.87 -2.83 -6.08
CA THR A 137 -6.01 -3.99 -5.20
C THR A 137 -5.40 -5.26 -5.80
N ASN A 138 -5.61 -5.50 -7.09
CA ASN A 138 -5.02 -6.65 -7.79
C ASN A 138 -3.49 -6.53 -7.95
N MET A 139 -2.98 -5.31 -8.13
CA MET A 139 -1.55 -5.01 -8.11
C MET A 139 -0.95 -5.32 -6.73
N LEU A 140 -1.64 -4.92 -5.65
CA LEU A 140 -1.25 -5.23 -4.28
C LEU A 140 -1.31 -6.74 -4.00
N TYR A 141 -2.33 -7.43 -4.51
CA TYR A 141 -2.44 -8.89 -4.41
C TYR A 141 -1.28 -9.60 -5.14
N ALA A 142 -0.91 -9.17 -6.35
CA ALA A 142 0.25 -9.72 -7.04
C ALA A 142 1.57 -9.50 -6.27
N LEU A 143 1.71 -8.34 -5.60
CA LEU A 143 2.85 -8.09 -4.71
C LEU A 143 2.82 -9.04 -3.50
N MET A 144 1.65 -9.25 -2.89
CA MET A 144 1.46 -10.20 -1.80
C MET A 144 1.89 -11.60 -2.21
N LEU A 145 1.41 -12.11 -3.35
CA LEU A 145 1.77 -13.43 -3.87
C LEU A 145 3.29 -13.58 -4.09
N GLU A 146 3.95 -12.57 -4.68
CA GLU A 146 5.41 -12.53 -4.81
C GLU A 146 6.10 -12.63 -3.44
N ARG A 147 5.59 -11.92 -2.43
CA ARG A 147 6.16 -11.95 -1.08
C ARG A 147 5.97 -13.31 -0.40
N ILE A 148 4.81 -13.95 -0.56
CA ILE A 148 4.56 -15.30 -0.03
C ILE A 148 5.51 -16.31 -0.69
N SER A 149 5.66 -16.23 -2.02
CA SER A 149 6.61 -17.06 -2.76
C SER A 149 8.03 -16.94 -2.19
N ALA A 150 8.51 -15.71 -1.95
CA ALA A 150 9.83 -15.48 -1.38
C ALA A 150 9.97 -15.83 0.12
N LEU A 151 8.87 -15.86 0.87
CA LEU A 151 8.88 -16.25 2.29
C LEU A 151 8.89 -17.77 2.48
N TYR A 152 8.23 -18.51 1.58
CA TYR A 152 7.92 -19.94 1.76
C TYR A 152 8.35 -20.85 0.61
N ASP A 153 9.09 -20.32 -0.36
CA ASP A 153 9.62 -21.02 -1.54
C ASP A 153 8.52 -21.67 -2.41
N ASP A 154 7.40 -20.96 -2.57
CA ASP A 154 6.23 -21.40 -3.35
C ASP A 154 6.23 -20.73 -4.73
N SER A 155 6.87 -21.36 -5.71
CA SER A 155 7.09 -20.77 -7.03
C SER A 155 5.81 -20.55 -7.84
N ASP A 156 4.76 -21.32 -7.58
CA ASP A 156 3.49 -21.22 -8.32
C ASP A 156 2.80 -19.88 -8.05
N LEU A 157 2.92 -19.37 -6.81
CA LEU A 157 2.42 -18.04 -6.44
C LEU A 157 3.16 -16.92 -7.19
N LEU A 158 4.46 -17.09 -7.48
CA LEU A 158 5.21 -16.12 -8.29
C LEU A 158 4.72 -16.12 -9.75
N VAL A 159 4.44 -17.31 -10.31
CA VAL A 159 3.86 -17.43 -11.66
C VAL A 159 2.48 -16.77 -11.71
N GLN A 160 1.65 -16.99 -10.70
CA GLN A 160 0.33 -16.34 -10.58
C GLN A 160 0.47 -14.81 -10.48
N ALA A 161 1.39 -14.32 -9.65
CA ALA A 161 1.67 -12.89 -9.50
C ALA A 161 2.03 -12.24 -10.84
N GLU A 162 2.93 -12.86 -11.60
CA GLU A 162 3.33 -12.37 -12.92
C GLU A 162 2.19 -12.42 -13.94
N SER A 163 1.35 -13.46 -13.91
CA SER A 163 0.15 -13.56 -14.75
C SER A 163 -0.81 -12.40 -14.48
N ILE A 164 -1.07 -12.08 -13.21
CA ILE A 164 -1.90 -10.93 -12.80
C ILE A 164 -1.29 -9.62 -13.32
N ARG A 165 0.01 -9.38 -13.09
CA ARG A 165 0.68 -8.16 -13.59
C ARG A 165 0.60 -8.06 -15.12
N GLN A 166 0.78 -9.16 -15.84
CA GLN A 166 0.65 -9.20 -17.30
C GLN A 166 -0.78 -8.88 -17.75
N ARG A 167 -1.79 -9.48 -17.10
CA ARG A 167 -3.19 -9.23 -17.40
C ARG A 167 -3.55 -7.76 -17.19
N ILE A 168 -3.20 -7.20 -16.04
CA ILE A 168 -3.43 -5.78 -15.72
C ILE A 168 -2.78 -4.88 -16.77
N ARG A 169 -1.49 -5.09 -17.06
CA ARG A 169 -0.78 -4.32 -18.10
C ARG A 169 -1.47 -4.35 -19.46
N LYS A 170 -2.01 -5.51 -19.85
CA LYS A 170 -2.68 -5.70 -21.14
C LYS A 170 -4.01 -4.96 -21.23
N ILE A 171 -4.80 -4.95 -20.15
CA ILE A 171 -6.20 -4.48 -20.22
C ILE A 171 -6.42 -3.09 -19.62
N SER A 172 -5.65 -2.70 -18.62
CA SER A 172 -5.87 -1.44 -17.88
C SER A 172 -5.02 -0.28 -18.38
N PHE A 173 -3.91 -0.54 -19.08
CA PHE A 173 -3.07 0.54 -19.61
C PHE A 173 -3.67 1.07 -20.92
N ASN A 174 -4.14 2.33 -20.91
CA ASN A 174 -4.82 2.94 -22.05
C ASN A 174 -3.86 3.58 -23.09
N GLY A 175 -2.55 3.38 -22.93
CA GLY A 175 -1.51 4.01 -23.74
C GLY A 175 -0.76 5.13 -23.01
N GLU A 176 -1.39 5.73 -21.99
CA GLU A 176 -0.82 6.80 -21.18
C GLU A 176 -0.83 6.47 -19.68
N PHE A 177 -1.95 5.99 -19.16
CA PHE A 177 -2.20 5.70 -17.74
C PHE A 177 -2.86 4.33 -17.55
N PHE A 178 -2.74 3.80 -16.34
CA PHE A 178 -3.53 2.65 -15.89
C PHE A 178 -4.90 3.14 -15.41
N ALA A 179 -5.97 2.58 -15.96
CA ALA A 179 -7.32 2.70 -15.42
C ALA A 179 -7.40 2.04 -14.03
N ASP A 180 -8.36 2.47 -13.21
CA ASP A 180 -8.50 2.00 -11.83
C ASP A 180 -9.34 0.74 -11.70
N ARG A 181 -10.30 0.50 -12.61
CA ARG A 181 -11.23 -0.61 -12.46
C ARG A 181 -11.86 -1.14 -13.76
N MET A 182 -12.46 -2.33 -13.64
CA MET A 182 -13.49 -2.83 -14.54
C MET A 182 -14.83 -2.85 -13.82
N VAL A 183 -15.91 -2.50 -14.53
CA VAL A 183 -17.29 -2.54 -14.03
C VAL A 183 -18.14 -3.48 -14.88
N MET A 184 -19.20 -4.03 -14.28
CA MET A 184 -20.17 -4.82 -15.03
C MET A 184 -21.04 -3.88 -15.88
N THR A 185 -21.06 -4.10 -17.20
CA THR A 185 -21.91 -3.37 -18.14
C THR A 185 -22.39 -4.33 -19.22
N ASP A 186 -23.70 -4.38 -19.45
CA ASP A 186 -24.33 -5.30 -20.42
C ASP A 186 -23.94 -6.77 -20.21
N ASN A 187 -23.89 -7.23 -18.95
CA ASN A 187 -23.46 -8.57 -18.55
C ASN A 187 -21.99 -8.93 -18.87
N ALA A 188 -21.14 -7.95 -19.16
CA ALA A 188 -19.71 -8.13 -19.36
C ALA A 188 -18.89 -7.18 -18.47
N LEU A 189 -17.74 -7.64 -18.00
CA LEU A 189 -16.76 -6.74 -17.37
C LEU A 189 -16.09 -5.88 -18.44
N LYS A 190 -16.18 -4.56 -18.31
CA LYS A 190 -15.53 -3.59 -19.18
C LYS A 190 -14.60 -2.71 -18.37
N VAL A 191 -13.40 -2.45 -18.90
CA VAL A 191 -12.45 -1.48 -18.34
C VAL A 191 -13.07 -0.09 -18.46
N THR A 192 -12.92 0.71 -17.41
CA THR A 192 -13.38 2.10 -17.38
C THR A 192 -12.28 3.06 -17.83
N ASP A 193 -12.64 4.30 -18.14
CA ASP A 193 -11.68 5.36 -18.47
C ASP A 193 -11.19 6.09 -17.21
N GLU A 194 -11.69 5.71 -16.03
CA GLU A 194 -11.40 6.36 -14.75
C GLU A 194 -9.96 6.05 -14.31
N CYS A 195 -9.13 7.09 -14.23
CA CYS A 195 -7.72 6.98 -13.84
C CYS A 195 -7.41 7.88 -12.65
N THR A 196 -6.69 7.35 -11.67
CA THR A 196 -6.24 8.10 -10.48
C THR A 196 -4.72 8.12 -10.41
N GLU A 197 -4.17 9.14 -9.75
CA GLU A 197 -2.73 9.19 -9.46
C GLU A 197 -2.28 7.99 -8.63
N VAL A 198 -3.09 7.60 -7.64
CA VAL A 198 -2.76 6.51 -6.72
C VAL A 198 -2.69 5.16 -7.43
N CYS A 199 -3.52 4.92 -8.45
CA CYS A 199 -3.40 3.72 -9.29
C CYS A 199 -2.02 3.64 -9.96
N GLN A 200 -1.51 4.79 -10.44
CA GLN A 200 -0.18 4.83 -11.04
C GLN A 200 0.90 4.56 -9.99
N TYR A 201 0.76 5.12 -8.77
CA TYR A 201 1.70 4.84 -7.68
C TYR A 201 1.71 3.36 -7.28
N TYR A 202 0.54 2.73 -7.17
CA TYR A 202 0.44 1.28 -6.94
C TYR A 202 1.09 0.49 -8.07
N ALA A 203 0.90 0.89 -9.33
CA ALA A 203 1.51 0.19 -10.46
C ALA A 203 3.03 0.12 -10.34
N PHE A 204 3.69 1.23 -10.00
CA PHE A 204 5.15 1.24 -9.81
C PHE A 204 5.59 0.58 -8.50
N PHE A 205 4.92 0.87 -7.37
CA PHE A 205 5.27 0.32 -6.07
C PHE A 205 5.20 -1.22 -6.04
N THR A 206 4.20 -1.79 -6.72
CA THR A 206 3.99 -3.25 -6.83
C THR A 206 4.76 -3.89 -7.99
N LYS A 207 5.55 -3.10 -8.72
CA LYS A 207 6.32 -3.51 -9.91
C LYS A 207 5.47 -4.02 -11.08
N THR A 208 4.16 -3.79 -11.07
CA THR A 208 3.30 -3.99 -12.25
C THR A 208 3.75 -3.09 -13.41
N ALA A 209 4.19 -1.88 -13.08
CA ALA A 209 4.93 -0.98 -13.95
C ALA A 209 6.37 -0.81 -13.45
N THR A 210 7.30 -0.60 -14.38
CA THR A 210 8.69 -0.24 -14.07
C THR A 210 9.15 0.85 -15.02
N LYS A 211 10.22 1.58 -14.67
CA LYS A 211 10.83 2.60 -15.56
C LYS A 211 11.20 2.04 -16.93
N LYS A 212 11.61 0.77 -16.99
CA LYS A 212 12.00 0.10 -18.22
C LYS A 212 10.78 -0.19 -19.10
N LEU A 213 9.68 -0.64 -18.50
CA LEU A 213 8.46 -1.00 -19.22
C LEU A 213 7.63 0.23 -19.60
N TYR A 214 7.58 1.24 -18.73
CA TYR A 214 6.73 2.43 -18.87
C TYR A 214 7.51 3.74 -18.63
N PRO A 215 8.54 4.04 -19.43
CA PRO A 215 9.40 5.20 -19.22
C PRO A 215 8.66 6.55 -19.37
N LYS A 216 7.67 6.62 -20.27
CA LYS A 216 6.85 7.83 -20.48
C LYS A 216 5.99 8.12 -19.25
N LEU A 217 5.22 7.13 -18.80
CA LEU A 217 4.41 7.26 -17.58
C LEU A 217 5.29 7.60 -16.37
N TRP A 218 6.44 6.94 -16.21
CA TRP A 218 7.37 7.30 -15.13
C TRP A 218 7.80 8.77 -15.18
N LYS A 219 8.15 9.28 -16.36
CA LYS A 219 8.51 10.69 -16.53
C LYS A 219 7.35 11.62 -16.14
N THR A 220 6.11 11.28 -16.51
CA THR A 220 4.90 12.01 -16.11
C THR A 220 4.74 12.04 -14.59
N LEU A 221 4.89 10.88 -13.92
CA LEU A 221 4.79 10.79 -12.46
C LEU A 221 5.81 11.69 -11.75
N ILE A 222 7.03 11.80 -12.27
CA ILE A 222 8.09 12.58 -11.64
C ILE A 222 7.99 14.07 -11.96
N LYS A 223 7.60 14.43 -13.18
CA LYS A 223 7.63 15.83 -13.63
C LYS A 223 6.31 16.57 -13.45
N ASP A 224 5.20 15.86 -13.69
CA ASP A 224 3.90 16.50 -13.83
C ASP A 224 3.02 16.21 -12.60
N PHE A 225 3.11 15.02 -12.03
CA PHE A 225 2.44 14.72 -10.75
C PHE A 225 3.22 15.32 -9.59
N GLY A 226 2.53 15.57 -8.47
CA GLY A 226 3.10 16.17 -7.27
C GLY A 226 2.15 17.14 -6.58
N PRO A 227 2.60 17.79 -5.49
CA PRO A 227 1.77 18.68 -4.67
C PRO A 227 1.07 19.78 -5.47
N ASP A 228 1.76 20.35 -6.46
CA ASP A 228 1.28 21.49 -7.24
C ASP A 228 0.44 21.08 -8.46
N ARG A 229 0.27 19.77 -8.73
CA ARG A 229 -0.34 19.29 -9.99
C ARG A 229 -1.72 19.91 -10.23
N VAL A 230 -2.55 19.90 -9.19
CA VAL A 230 -3.93 20.39 -9.24
C VAL A 230 -3.97 21.89 -9.51
N GLU A 231 -3.11 22.67 -8.84
CA GLU A 231 -3.00 24.12 -9.06
C GLU A 231 -2.53 24.43 -10.49
N LYS A 232 -1.56 23.67 -11.00
CA LYS A 232 -1.01 23.80 -12.35
C LYS A 232 -1.92 23.22 -13.45
N LYS A 233 -3.06 22.61 -13.08
CA LYS A 233 -4.03 21.96 -14.00
C LYS A 233 -3.38 20.94 -14.94
N LEU A 234 -2.36 20.23 -14.47
CA LEU A 234 -1.70 19.19 -15.25
C LEU A 234 -2.50 17.89 -15.14
N HIS A 235 -2.78 17.25 -16.28
CA HIS A 235 -3.55 16.01 -16.37
C HIS A 235 -4.91 16.10 -15.63
N PRO A 236 -5.81 17.03 -16.05
CA PRO A 236 -7.06 17.31 -15.34
C PRO A 236 -8.03 16.11 -15.27
N ASP A 237 -7.89 15.17 -16.20
CA ASP A 237 -8.71 13.95 -16.27
C ASP A 237 -8.23 12.85 -15.30
N ILE A 238 -7.08 13.06 -14.63
CA ILE A 238 -6.55 12.15 -13.62
C ILE A 238 -6.92 12.66 -12.24
N TYR A 239 -7.61 11.85 -11.44
CA TYR A 239 -8.01 12.26 -10.09
C TYR A 239 -6.80 12.28 -9.12
N PRO A 240 -6.66 13.34 -8.30
CA PRO A 240 -5.50 13.50 -7.40
C PRO A 240 -5.50 12.52 -6.24
N ALA A 241 -4.29 12.14 -5.81
CA ALA A 241 -4.09 11.34 -4.62
C ALA A 241 -4.29 12.15 -3.33
N ASN A 242 -4.70 11.48 -2.25
CA ASN A 242 -4.75 12.07 -0.93
C ASN A 242 -3.47 11.75 -0.11
N ALA A 243 -3.47 12.03 1.19
CA ALA A 243 -2.35 11.83 2.09
C ALA A 243 -1.94 10.35 2.14
N PHE A 244 -2.63 9.55 2.93
CA PHE A 244 -2.37 8.13 3.10
C PHE A 244 -3.38 7.30 2.29
N ILE A 245 -2.97 6.37 1.42
CA ILE A 245 -1.61 5.87 1.16
C ILE A 245 -0.94 6.61 -0.03
N GLY A 246 -1.68 7.29 -0.89
CA GLY A 246 -1.19 7.76 -2.19
C GLY A 246 0.06 8.64 -2.16
N THR A 247 0.09 9.69 -1.32
CA THR A 247 1.29 10.54 -1.18
C THR A 247 2.47 9.76 -0.61
N TYR A 248 2.23 8.76 0.25
CA TYR A 248 3.30 7.92 0.81
C TYR A 248 3.93 7.04 -0.25
N LEU A 249 3.12 6.42 -1.12
CA LEU A 249 3.65 5.65 -2.25
C LEU A 249 4.47 6.54 -3.18
N ARG A 250 4.04 7.79 -3.42
CA ARG A 250 4.83 8.75 -4.20
C ARG A 250 6.21 9.00 -3.57
N MET A 251 6.26 9.28 -2.27
CA MET A 251 7.53 9.54 -1.59
C MET A 251 8.43 8.29 -1.54
N GLU A 252 7.85 7.09 -1.38
CA GLU A 252 8.58 5.83 -1.54
C GLU A 252 9.19 5.72 -2.94
N LEU A 253 8.43 5.99 -3.99
CA LEU A 253 8.93 5.97 -5.36
C LEU A 253 10.04 7.00 -5.61
N LEU A 254 9.96 8.21 -5.04
CA LEU A 254 11.05 9.20 -5.13
C LEU A 254 12.31 8.72 -4.40
N SER A 255 12.13 8.14 -3.21
CA SER A 255 13.18 7.62 -2.34
C SER A 255 13.92 6.44 -2.98
N GLU A 256 13.21 5.42 -3.44
CA GLU A 256 13.77 4.23 -4.11
C GLU A 256 14.56 4.59 -5.38
N GLN A 257 14.20 5.70 -6.02
CA GLN A 257 14.78 6.12 -7.28
C GLN A 257 15.87 7.19 -7.14
N GLY A 258 16.27 7.50 -5.90
CA GLY A 258 17.36 8.42 -5.60
C GLY A 258 17.07 9.88 -5.99
N LEU A 259 15.79 10.26 -6.10
CA LEU A 259 15.36 11.62 -6.45
C LEU A 259 15.37 12.53 -5.21
N HIS A 260 16.49 12.52 -4.48
CA HIS A 260 16.63 13.08 -3.13
C HIS A 260 16.26 14.57 -3.01
N LYS A 261 16.63 15.40 -3.98
CA LYS A 261 16.27 16.83 -3.98
C LYS A 261 14.75 17.03 -4.05
N GLN A 262 14.08 16.26 -4.91
CA GLN A 262 12.64 16.32 -5.08
C GLN A 262 11.93 15.72 -3.85
N LEU A 263 12.40 14.56 -3.37
CA LEU A 263 11.90 13.93 -2.14
C LEU A 263 11.93 14.91 -0.96
N LEU A 264 13.06 15.59 -0.74
CA LEU A 264 13.21 16.57 0.33
C LEU A 264 12.22 17.73 0.17
N SER A 265 12.18 18.32 -1.01
CA SER A 265 11.30 19.47 -1.31
C SER A 265 9.82 19.12 -1.09
N GLU A 266 9.37 17.99 -1.63
CA GLU A 266 7.97 17.59 -1.52
C GLU A 266 7.61 17.11 -0.11
N SER A 267 8.53 16.44 0.59
CA SER A 267 8.32 16.03 2.00
C SER A 267 8.18 17.27 2.91
N VAL A 268 9.08 18.25 2.78
CA VAL A 268 8.99 19.49 3.56
C VAL A 268 7.71 20.26 3.22
N GLY A 269 7.40 20.39 1.92
CA GLY A 269 6.17 21.08 1.48
C GLY A 269 4.89 20.44 2.03
N PHE A 270 4.86 19.11 2.13
CA PHE A 270 3.69 18.38 2.61
C PHE A 270 3.55 18.37 4.14
N PHE A 271 4.63 18.23 4.90
CA PHE A 271 4.55 17.99 6.34
C PHE A 271 4.88 19.21 7.22
N LYS A 272 5.57 20.23 6.70
CA LYS A 272 6.08 21.35 7.52
C LYS A 272 4.99 22.09 8.28
N TYR A 273 3.87 22.41 7.63
CA TYR A 273 2.79 23.15 8.28
C TYR A 273 2.13 22.34 9.41
N MET A 274 2.11 21.00 9.33
CA MET A 274 1.60 20.13 10.40
C MET A 274 2.52 20.23 11.62
N ALA A 275 3.82 20.09 11.40
CA ALA A 275 4.84 20.19 12.45
C ALA A 275 4.84 21.57 13.12
N GLU A 276 4.75 22.67 12.35
CA GLU A 276 4.69 24.03 12.90
C GLU A 276 3.43 24.29 13.73
N ARG A 277 2.29 23.69 13.35
CA ARG A 277 1.00 23.92 14.03
C ARG A 277 0.82 23.09 15.30
N THR A 278 1.21 21.81 15.30
CA THR A 278 0.91 20.90 16.42
C THR A 278 2.13 20.18 16.99
N GLY A 279 3.32 20.35 16.40
CA GLY A 279 4.51 19.57 16.78
C GLY A 279 4.41 18.08 16.43
N THR A 280 3.41 17.69 15.64
CA THR A 280 3.08 16.30 15.29
C THR A 280 2.61 16.23 13.83
N LEU A 281 2.57 15.02 13.27
CA LEU A 281 2.16 14.79 11.88
C LEU A 281 0.80 14.09 11.80
N TRP A 282 0.03 14.46 10.78
CA TRP A 282 -1.41 14.22 10.74
C TRP A 282 -1.76 13.02 9.86
N GLU A 283 -2.96 12.47 10.07
CA GLU A 283 -3.53 11.37 9.28
C GLU A 283 -3.97 11.81 7.88
N ASN A 284 -4.43 13.05 7.75
CA ASN A 284 -4.95 13.63 6.52
C ASN A 284 -4.36 15.04 6.30
N LYS A 285 -4.59 15.62 5.12
CA LYS A 285 -4.15 16.99 4.77
C LYS A 285 -4.89 18.07 5.57
N THR A 286 -6.04 17.74 6.14
CA THR A 286 -6.86 18.68 6.94
C THR A 286 -6.83 18.32 8.42
N ASP A 287 -7.24 19.26 9.26
CA ASP A 287 -7.28 19.11 10.71
C ASP A 287 -8.56 18.42 11.24
N ASN A 288 -9.40 17.89 10.34
CA ASN A 288 -10.64 17.19 10.68
C ASN A 288 -10.45 15.73 11.15
N ALA A 289 -9.20 15.28 11.25
CA ALA A 289 -8.83 13.90 11.52
C ALA A 289 -7.75 13.84 12.62
N SER A 290 -7.06 12.70 12.84
CA SER A 290 -6.02 12.68 13.87
C SER A 290 -4.84 13.57 13.48
N LEU A 291 -4.49 14.51 14.37
CA LEU A 291 -3.33 15.39 14.20
C LEU A 291 -2.03 14.77 14.72
N ASN A 292 -2.06 13.51 15.14
CA ASN A 292 -0.87 12.78 15.59
C ASN A 292 -1.04 11.31 15.18
N HIS A 293 -0.42 10.92 14.07
CA HIS A 293 -0.62 9.60 13.48
C HIS A 293 0.71 8.89 13.20
N GLY A 294 0.79 7.61 13.59
CA GLY A 294 2.06 6.87 13.65
C GLY A 294 2.74 6.72 12.30
N PHE A 295 2.01 6.30 11.25
CA PHE A 295 2.60 6.11 9.92
C PHE A 295 3.30 7.36 9.40
N ALA A 296 2.90 8.55 9.86
CA ALA A 296 3.45 9.81 9.38
C ALA A 296 4.88 10.06 9.82
N SER A 297 5.34 9.35 10.86
CA SER A 297 6.76 9.32 11.24
C SER A 297 7.67 8.75 10.15
N HIS A 298 7.13 8.08 9.12
CA HIS A 298 7.90 7.52 7.99
C HIS A 298 8.66 8.56 7.19
N ILE A 299 8.25 9.84 7.27
CA ILE A 299 9.02 10.96 6.74
C ILE A 299 10.46 11.03 7.29
N ALA A 300 10.73 10.54 8.50
CA ALA A 300 12.06 10.56 9.09
C ALA A 300 13.08 9.82 8.20
N ILE A 301 12.69 8.67 7.65
CA ILE A 301 13.51 7.87 6.74
C ILE A 301 13.75 8.62 5.42
N TRP A 302 12.73 9.32 4.91
CA TRP A 302 12.85 10.09 3.67
C TRP A 302 13.77 11.29 3.81
N LEU A 303 13.64 12.05 4.90
CA LEU A 303 14.49 13.20 5.19
C LEU A 303 15.93 12.78 5.39
N ASP A 304 16.17 11.74 6.20
CA ASP A 304 17.51 11.20 6.46
C ASP A 304 18.22 10.82 5.15
N LYS A 305 17.60 9.93 4.36
CA LYS A 305 18.13 9.52 3.04
C LYS A 305 18.38 10.70 2.11
N ALA A 306 17.46 11.68 2.09
CA ALA A 306 17.61 12.81 1.19
C ALA A 306 18.74 13.74 1.62
N VAL A 307 18.85 14.06 2.91
CA VAL A 307 19.89 14.94 3.46
C VAL A 307 21.26 14.29 3.32
N GLU A 308 21.42 13.03 3.73
CA GLU A 308 22.70 12.33 3.59
C GLU A 308 23.20 12.30 2.14
N ALA A 309 22.30 12.03 1.18
CA ALA A 309 22.66 11.93 -0.23
C ALA A 309 23.00 13.29 -0.86
N LEU A 310 22.42 14.39 -0.35
CA LEU A 310 22.72 15.73 -0.82
C LEU A 310 24.02 16.27 -0.23
N GLN A 311 24.31 15.98 1.05
CA GLN A 311 25.57 16.35 1.69
C GLN A 311 26.79 15.65 1.07
N LYS A 312 26.66 14.38 0.66
CA LYS A 312 27.74 13.63 -0.01
C LYS A 312 28.10 14.16 -1.41
N LYS A 313 27.32 15.09 -1.97
CA LYS A 313 27.53 15.66 -3.31
C LYS A 313 28.14 17.06 -3.29
N GLU A 314 28.28 17.67 -2.10
CA GLU A 314 28.97 18.93 -1.86
C GLU A 314 30.44 18.67 -1.48
#